data_AF-X6LCG6-F1
#
_entry.id   AF-X6LCG6-F1
#
_cell.length_a   1.000
_cell.length_b   1.000
_cell.length_c   1.000
_cell.angle_alpha   90.00
_cell.angle_beta   90.00
_cell.angle_gamma   90.00
#
_symmetry.space_group_name_H-M   'P 1'
#
loop_
_entity.id
_entity.type
_entity.pdbx_description
1 polymer ?
#
loop_
_entity_poly.entity_id
_entity_poly.type
_entity_poly.pdbx_seq_one_letter_code
_entity_poly.pdbx_strand_id
1 'polypeptide(L)'
;METILYQVHMIKQYECGILKLKKEIKVLKWHSSGIRNVQFSADGQMIVSASDDCTILQWDAKSGKMLKSFEGYRNIVMKAQFFHDGKFILSCSDDATIRIWDVESGKELKKLKGHSDAINDVKYFSDS
;
A
#
# COMPACT_ATOMS: atom_id res chain seq x y z
N MET A 1 -0.75 -13.24 12.72
CA MET A 1 -1.30 -12.02 13.34
C MET A 1 -1.93 -11.21 12.22
N GLU A 2 -3.24 -10.98 12.27
CA GLU A 2 -3.96 -10.15 11.29
C GLU A 2 -3.65 -8.67 11.58
N THR A 3 -2.91 -8.00 10.69
CA THR A 3 -2.72 -6.54 10.82
C THR A 3 -3.92 -5.85 10.15
N ILE A 4 -4.67 -5.08 10.93
CA ILE A 4 -5.88 -4.38 10.46
C ILE A 4 -5.50 -2.97 10.03
N LEU A 5 -5.88 -2.57 8.81
CA LEU A 5 -5.79 -1.18 8.37
C LEU A 5 -7.09 -0.43 8.67
N TYR A 6 -6.98 0.72 9.34
CA TYR A 6 -8.12 1.57 9.68
C TYR A 6 -8.17 2.79 8.76
N GLN A 7 -9.28 2.96 8.05
CA GLN A 7 -9.59 4.21 7.35
C GLN A 7 -10.65 4.99 8.15
N VAL A 8 -10.39 6.28 8.40
CA VAL A 8 -11.31 7.16 9.13
C VAL A 8 -12.07 8.04 8.13
N HIS A 9 -13.39 7.88 8.07
CA HIS A 9 -14.28 8.81 7.36
C HIS A 9 -15.14 9.59 8.36
N MET A 10 -15.27 10.90 8.12
CA MET A 10 -16.20 11.76 8.85
C MET A 10 -17.48 11.91 8.03
N ILE A 11 -18.57 11.31 8.49
CA ILE A 11 -19.88 11.41 7.84
C ILE A 11 -20.68 12.49 8.54
N LYS A 12 -21.24 13.40 7.74
CA LYS A 12 -22.20 14.41 8.19
C LYS A 12 -23.60 13.80 8.14
N GLN A 13 -24.22 13.63 9.31
CA GLN A 13 -25.58 13.13 9.43
C GLN A 13 -26.45 14.23 10.03
N TYR A 14 -27.60 14.51 9.40
CA TYR A 14 -28.55 15.48 9.89
C TYR A 14 -29.74 14.75 10.51
N GLU A 15 -29.91 14.91 11.82
CA GLU A 15 -31.06 14.37 12.57
C GLU A 15 -31.72 15.51 13.34
N CYS A 16 -33.02 15.73 13.13
CA CYS A 16 -33.80 16.80 13.77
C CYS A 16 -33.10 18.18 13.74
N GLY A 17 -32.51 18.57 12.60
CA GLY A 17 -31.87 19.89 12.43
C GLY A 17 -30.48 20.03 13.06
N ILE A 18 -29.94 18.99 13.69
CA ILE A 18 -28.60 18.99 14.27
C ILE A 18 -27.65 18.23 13.35
N LEU A 19 -26.51 18.86 13.02
CA LEU A 19 -25.39 18.19 12.35
C LEU A 19 -24.64 17.31 13.35
N LYS A 20 -24.70 16.00 13.16
CA LYS A 20 -23.84 15.04 13.85
C LYS A 20 -22.69 14.62 12.94
N LEU A 21 -21.48 14.67 13.46
CA LEU A 21 -20.29 14.13 12.79
C LEU A 21 -20.04 12.72 13.32
N LYS A 22 -20.24 11.72 12.46
CA LYS A 22 -19.97 10.32 12.80
C LYS A 22 -18.63 9.90 12.23
N LYS A 23 -17.77 9.38 13.09
CA LYS A 23 -16.52 8.73 12.69
C LYS A 23 -16.85 7.28 12.30
N GLU A 24 -16.85 6.97 11.01
CA GLU A 24 -16.94 5.59 10.57
C GLU A 24 -15.55 5.04 10.30
N ILE A 25 -15.27 3.89 10.92
CA ILE A 25 -14.02 3.15 10.76
C ILE A 25 -14.34 1.94 9.89
N LYS A 26 -13.86 1.96 8.64
CA LYS A 26 -14.03 0.84 7.73
C LYS A 26 -12.84 -0.12 7.92
N VAL A 27 -13.14 -1.36 8.27
CA VAL A 27 -12.15 -2.44 8.39
C VAL A 27 -11.98 -3.07 7.01
N LEU A 28 -10.78 -2.95 6.44
CA LEU A 28 -10.43 -3.56 5.16
C LEU A 28 -9.74 -4.91 5.45
N LYS A 29 -10.48 -6.03 5.32
CA LYS A 29 -9.93 -7.40 5.48
C LYS A 29 -9.50 -7.95 4.13
N TRP A 30 -8.20 -8.00 3.84
CA TRP A 30 -7.71 -8.42 2.52
C TRP A 30 -6.39 -9.17 2.54
N HIS A 31 -5.37 -8.64 3.21
CA HIS A 31 -4.14 -9.40 3.41
C HIS A 31 -4.41 -10.66 4.24
N SER A 32 -3.85 -11.78 3.81
CA SER A 32 -4.01 -13.07 4.51
C SER A 32 -2.99 -13.26 5.64
N SER A 33 -2.07 -12.30 5.81
CA SER A 33 -1.05 -12.29 6.84
C SER A 33 -0.74 -10.86 7.32
N GLY A 34 0.29 -10.71 8.14
CA GLY A 34 0.68 -9.44 8.75
C GLY A 34 1.12 -8.39 7.72
N ILE A 35 0.60 -7.18 7.85
CA ILE A 35 1.02 -6.02 7.06
C ILE A 35 2.30 -5.45 7.67
N ARG A 36 3.33 -5.26 6.85
CA ARG A 36 4.65 -4.71 7.22
C ARG A 36 4.73 -3.20 7.03
N ASN A 37 4.09 -2.69 5.99
CA ASN A 37 4.19 -1.29 5.63
C ASN A 37 2.91 -0.80 4.95
N VAL A 38 2.58 0.47 5.16
CA VAL A 38 1.46 1.15 4.53
C VAL A 38 1.88 2.58 4.22
N GLN A 39 1.54 3.07 3.03
CA GLN A 39 1.87 4.43 2.62
C GLN A 39 0.81 5.03 1.70
N PHE A 40 0.55 6.33 1.86
CA PHE A 40 -0.25 7.12 0.93
C PHE A 40 0.58 7.59 -0.27
N SER A 41 -0.06 7.73 -1.43
CA SER A 41 0.49 8.54 -2.52
C SER A 41 0.63 10.00 -2.08
N ALA A 42 1.50 10.75 -2.75
CA ALA A 42 1.77 12.16 -2.40
C ALA A 42 0.51 13.04 -2.47
N ASP A 43 -0.41 12.72 -3.38
CA ASP A 43 -1.71 13.40 -3.52
C ASP A 43 -2.81 12.87 -2.56
N GLY A 44 -2.49 11.84 -1.76
CA GLY A 44 -3.40 11.22 -0.80
C GLY A 44 -4.55 10.43 -1.41
N GLN A 45 -4.59 10.23 -2.73
CA GLN A 45 -5.69 9.55 -3.41
C GLN A 45 -5.58 8.03 -3.34
N MET A 46 -4.37 7.51 -3.16
CA MET A 46 -4.09 6.07 -3.15
C MET A 46 -3.38 5.65 -1.86
N ILE A 47 -3.57 4.39 -1.49
CA ILE A 47 -2.80 3.72 -0.44
C ILE A 47 -2.15 2.49 -1.04
N VAL A 48 -0.91 2.20 -0.65
CA VAL A 48 -0.25 0.90 -0.86
C VAL A 48 0.05 0.25 0.48
N SER A 49 -0.06 -1.07 0.53
CA SER A 49 0.29 -1.90 1.68
C SER A 49 1.15 -3.08 1.25
N ALA A 50 2.19 -3.38 2.02
CA ALA A 50 3.09 -4.53 1.85
C ALA A 50 2.90 -5.53 2.98
N SER A 51 2.98 -6.84 2.69
CA SER A 51 2.54 -7.88 3.63
C SER A 51 3.40 -9.14 3.61
N ASP A 52 3.29 -9.89 4.70
CA ASP A 52 3.80 -11.24 4.92
C ASP A 52 3.20 -12.27 3.97
N ASP A 53 2.05 -11.98 3.37
CA ASP A 53 1.43 -12.83 2.36
C ASP A 53 2.10 -12.74 0.97
N CYS A 54 3.26 -12.10 0.89
CA CYS A 54 4.05 -11.94 -0.33
C CYS A 54 3.37 -11.07 -1.40
N THR A 55 2.44 -10.20 -1.00
CA THR A 55 1.75 -9.28 -1.92
C THR A 55 1.89 -7.82 -1.51
N ILE A 56 1.69 -6.95 -2.50
CA ILE A 56 1.38 -5.53 -2.28
C ILE A 56 -0.04 -5.29 -2.75
N LEU A 57 -0.84 -4.58 -1.96
CA LEU A 57 -2.19 -4.17 -2.37
C LEU A 57 -2.25 -2.66 -2.53
N GLN A 58 -2.98 -2.20 -3.55
CA GLN A 58 -3.29 -0.79 -3.78
C GLN A 58 -4.78 -0.53 -3.61
N TRP A 59 -5.09 0.60 -2.97
CA TRP A 59 -6.44 1.02 -2.62
C TRP A 59 -6.72 2.43 -3.07
N ASP A 60 -7.97 2.69 -3.46
CA ASP A 60 -8.51 4.04 -3.52
C ASP A 60 -8.75 4.54 -2.10
N ALA A 61 -8.07 5.61 -1.70
CA ALA A 61 -8.06 6.13 -0.35
C ALA A 61 -9.40 6.73 0.09
N LYS A 62 -10.29 7.06 -0.85
CA LYS A 62 -11.59 7.65 -0.55
C LYS A 62 -12.64 6.56 -0.32
N SER A 63 -12.82 5.67 -1.28
CA SER A 63 -13.82 4.61 -1.27
C SER A 63 -13.40 3.37 -0.45
N GLY A 64 -12.09 3.20 -0.23
CA GLY A 64 -11.52 2.01 0.38
C GLY A 64 -11.67 0.77 -0.50
N LYS A 65 -11.79 0.93 -1.82
CA LYS A 65 -11.85 -0.20 -2.75
C LYS A 65 -10.46 -0.67 -3.11
N MET A 66 -10.28 -1.98 -3.18
CA MET A 66 -9.06 -2.59 -3.72
C MET A 66 -9.01 -2.30 -5.21
N LEU A 67 -7.90 -1.76 -5.68
CA LEU A 67 -7.67 -1.48 -7.09
C LEU A 67 -6.81 -2.56 -7.73
N LYS A 68 -5.70 -2.91 -7.08
CA LYS A 68 -4.69 -3.83 -7.63
C LYS A 68 -4.00 -4.66 -6.56
N SER A 69 -3.53 -5.82 -7.00
CA SER A 69 -2.61 -6.71 -6.28
C SER A 69 -1.33 -6.83 -7.11
N PHE A 70 -0.17 -6.67 -6.48
CA PHE A 70 1.14 -6.87 -7.08
C PHE A 70 1.77 -8.12 -6.45
N GLU A 71 1.92 -9.16 -7.26
CA GLU A 71 2.25 -10.52 -6.82
C GLU A 71 3.55 -11.03 -7.45
N GLY A 72 3.98 -12.22 -7.04
CA GLY A 72 5.16 -12.88 -7.58
C GLY A 72 6.44 -12.65 -6.74
N TYR A 73 6.31 -12.13 -5.52
CA TYR A 73 7.35 -12.26 -4.50
C TYR A 73 7.44 -13.70 -4.02
N ARG A 74 8.65 -14.13 -3.66
CA ARG A 74 8.87 -15.47 -3.10
C ARG A 74 8.86 -15.49 -1.58
N ASN A 75 8.88 -14.32 -0.96
CA ASN A 75 8.90 -14.13 0.48
C ASN A 75 8.24 -12.80 0.84
N ILE A 76 8.18 -12.50 2.14
CA ILE A 76 7.55 -11.32 2.73
C ILE A 76 7.94 -10.04 1.97
N VAL A 77 6.96 -9.18 1.71
CA VAL A 77 7.23 -7.82 1.22
C VAL A 77 7.40 -6.91 2.41
N MET A 78 8.62 -6.39 2.60
CA MET A 78 8.96 -5.57 3.75
C MET A 78 8.46 -4.14 3.60
N LYS A 79 8.51 -3.60 2.37
CA LYS A 79 8.08 -2.24 2.11
C LYS A 79 7.58 -2.04 0.69
N ALA A 80 6.59 -1.16 0.55
CA ALA A 80 6.14 -0.64 -0.73
C ALA A 80 5.85 0.86 -0.61
N GLN A 81 6.34 1.66 -1.55
CA GLN A 81 6.14 3.09 -1.55
C GLN A 81 5.93 3.64 -2.94
N PHE A 82 5.06 4.64 -3.07
CA PHE A 82 4.92 5.38 -4.31
C PHE A 82 6.16 6.22 -4.60
N PHE A 83 6.45 6.38 -5.88
CA PHE A 83 7.29 7.46 -6.38
C PHE A 83 6.53 8.79 -6.21
N HIS A 84 7.25 9.92 -6.26
CA HIS A 84 6.64 11.23 -6.02
C HIS A 84 5.52 11.57 -7.02
N ASP A 85 5.66 11.11 -8.27
CA ASP A 85 4.67 11.30 -9.34
C ASP A 85 3.45 10.36 -9.24
N GLY A 86 3.46 9.40 -8.31
CA GLY A 86 2.41 8.42 -8.10
C GLY A 86 2.28 7.37 -9.21
N LYS A 87 3.14 7.38 -10.24
CA LYS A 87 3.03 6.47 -11.40
C LYS A 87 3.67 5.11 -11.14
N PHE A 88 4.63 5.06 -10.24
CA PHE A 88 5.37 3.85 -9.93
C PHE A 88 5.35 3.52 -8.45
N ILE A 89 5.51 2.23 -8.15
CA ILE A 89 5.74 1.73 -6.80
C ILE A 89 7.15 1.14 -6.72
N LEU A 90 7.92 1.58 -5.73
CA LEU A 90 9.17 0.96 -5.31
C LEU A 90 8.88 -0.01 -4.17
N SER A 91 9.53 -1.16 -4.17
CA SER A 91 9.27 -2.19 -3.17
C SER A 91 10.49 -3.05 -2.90
N CYS A 92 10.57 -3.61 -1.71
CA CYS A 92 11.63 -4.52 -1.29
C CYS A 92 11.09 -5.70 -0.47
N SER A 93 11.78 -6.82 -0.50
CA SER A 93 11.32 -8.09 0.05
C SER A 93 12.46 -8.88 0.68
N ASP A 94 12.08 -9.81 1.56
CA ASP A 94 12.94 -10.86 2.10
C ASP A 94 13.45 -11.83 1.02
N ASP A 95 12.92 -11.78 -0.20
CA ASP A 95 13.44 -12.54 -1.35
C ASP A 95 14.72 -11.94 -1.96
N ALA A 96 15.33 -10.97 -1.27
CA ALA A 96 16.52 -10.22 -1.67
C ALA A 96 16.34 -9.42 -2.98
N THR A 97 15.10 -9.08 -3.35
CA THR A 97 14.81 -8.27 -4.54
C THR A 97 14.23 -6.90 -4.21
N ILE A 98 14.59 -5.92 -5.05
CA ILE A 98 13.91 -4.63 -5.15
C ILE A 98 13.13 -4.64 -6.46
N ARG A 99 11.87 -4.22 -6.43
CA ARG A 99 11.01 -4.23 -7.62
C ARG A 99 10.37 -2.86 -7.85
N ILE A 100 10.24 -2.53 -9.12
CA ILE A 100 9.54 -1.35 -9.61
C ILE A 100 8.31 -1.81 -10.38
N TRP A 101 7.17 -1.24 -10.02
CA TRP A 101 5.88 -1.57 -10.60
C TRP A 101 5.28 -0.35 -11.26
N ASP A 102 4.60 -0.56 -12.38
CA ASP A 102 3.74 0.42 -13.00
C ASP A 102 2.37 0.40 -12.31
N VAL A 103 1.95 1.55 -11.80
CA VAL A 103 0.70 1.65 -11.04
C VAL A 103 -0.52 1.43 -11.93
N GLU A 104 -0.52 1.96 -13.15
CA GLU A 104 -1.69 1.90 -14.03
C GLU A 104 -1.93 0.50 -14.60
N SER A 105 -0.89 -0.18 -15.06
CA SER A 105 -0.98 -1.52 -15.64
C SER A 105 -0.90 -2.61 -14.59
N GLY A 106 -0.29 -2.36 -13.42
CA GLY A 106 -0.02 -3.38 -12.41
C GLY A 106 1.14 -4.31 -12.75
N LYS A 107 1.92 -3.99 -13.79
CA LYS A 107 3.01 -4.85 -14.27
C LYS A 107 4.32 -4.56 -13.54
N GLU A 108 5.11 -5.62 -13.33
CA GLU A 108 6.50 -5.50 -12.90
C GLU A 108 7.33 -4.91 -14.05
N LEU A 109 7.91 -3.73 -13.84
CA LEU A 109 8.79 -3.09 -14.82
C LEU A 109 10.23 -3.53 -14.66
N LYS A 110 10.67 -3.69 -13.42
CA LYS A 110 12.06 -4.04 -13.11
C LYS A 110 12.17 -4.85 -11.84
N LYS A 111 13.06 -5.84 -11.88
CA LYS A 111 13.50 -6.63 -10.73
C LYS A 111 15.00 -6.49 -10.58
N LEU A 112 15.41 -5.79 -9.54
CA LEU A 112 16.79 -5.58 -9.18
C LEU A 112 17.22 -6.71 -8.24
N LYS A 113 18.31 -7.36 -8.60
CA LYS A 113 18.98 -8.42 -7.83
C LYS A 113 20.41 -7.97 -7.56
N GLY A 114 20.98 -8.43 -6.46
CA GLY A 114 22.36 -8.10 -6.08
C GLY A 114 22.59 -8.21 -4.58
N HIS A 115 21.53 -8.06 -3.78
CA HIS A 115 21.58 -8.43 -2.36
C HIS A 115 21.58 -9.95 -2.21
N SER A 116 22.33 -10.44 -1.23
CA SER A 116 22.41 -11.87 -0.88
C SER A 116 21.43 -12.27 0.21
N ASP A 117 20.73 -11.30 0.81
CA ASP A 117 19.85 -11.49 1.95
C ASP A 117 18.69 -10.47 1.92
N ALA A 118 17.78 -10.57 2.89
CA ALA A 118 16.58 -9.78 3.03
C ALA A 118 16.83 -8.27 2.98
N ILE A 119 15.92 -7.56 2.29
CA ILE A 119 15.96 -6.11 2.17
C ILE A 119 14.84 -5.51 3.02
N ASN A 120 15.25 -4.91 4.14
CA ASN A 120 14.32 -4.41 5.16
C ASN A 120 13.72 -3.04 4.82
N ASP A 121 14.38 -2.22 4.01
CA ASP A 121 13.91 -0.88 3.67
C ASP A 121 14.36 -0.46 2.27
N VAL A 122 13.57 0.43 1.65
CA VAL A 122 13.88 1.09 0.40
C VAL A 122 13.30 2.50 0.41
N LYS A 123 14.00 3.46 -0.21
CA LYS A 123 13.52 4.83 -0.38
C LYS A 123 13.84 5.34 -1.78
N TYR A 124 12.82 5.87 -2.42
CA TYR A 124 12.94 6.73 -3.59
C TYR A 124 13.21 8.17 -3.14
N PHE A 125 14.17 8.82 -3.80
CA PHE A 125 14.43 10.25 -3.70
C PHE A 125 14.30 10.82 -5.11
N SER A 126 13.57 11.93 -5.27
CA SER A 126 13.64 12.67 -6.53
C SER A 126 14.87 13.56 -6.47
N ASP A 127 15.77 13.40 -7.45
CA ASP A 127 16.81 14.38 -7.71
C ASP A 127 16.08 15.65 -8.16
N SER A 128 16.07 16.68 -7.32
CA SER A 128 15.32 17.92 -7.54
C SER A 128 15.88 18.72 -8.71
#